data_AF-A0A378FVA1-F1
#
_entry.id   AF-A0A378FVA1-F1
#
_cell.length_a   1.000
_cell.length_b   1.000
_cell.length_c   1.000
_cell.angle_alpha   90.00
_cell.angle_beta   90.00
_cell.angle_gamma   90.00
#
_symmetry.space_group_name_H-M   'P 1'
#
loop_
_entity.id
_entity.type
_entity.pdbx_description
1 polymer ?
#
loop_
_entity_poly.entity_id
_entity_poly.type
_entity_poly.pdbx_seq_one_letter_code
_entity_poly.pdbx_strand_id
1 'polypeptide(L)' 'MSYTLPSLPYAYDALEPHFDKQTMEIHHTNTTRPT' A
#
# COMPACT_ATOMS: atom_id res chain seq x y z
N MET A 1 -12.60 2.26 18.95
CA MET A 1 -11.48 3.07 18.44
C MET A 1 -11.28 2.68 16.98
N SER A 2 -11.38 3.64 16.06
CA SER A 2 -11.28 3.40 14.61
C SER A 2 -9.80 3.26 14.23
N TYR A 3 -9.41 2.12 13.64
CA TYR A 3 -8.06 1.95 13.11
C TYR A 3 -7.98 2.57 11.71
N THR A 4 -7.09 3.53 11.52
CA THR A 4 -6.83 4.15 10.22
C THR A 4 -5.51 3.64 9.67
N LEU A 5 -5.49 3.25 8.40
CA LEU A 5 -4.26 2.82 7.75
C LEU A 5 -3.35 4.04 7.52
N PRO A 6 -2.08 4.01 7.98
CA PRO A 6 -1.17 5.11 7.75
C PRO A 6 -0.80 5.19 6.26
N SER A 7 -0.67 6.43 5.77
CA SER A 7 -0.13 6.68 4.44
C SER A 7 1.35 6.27 4.39
N LEU A 8 1.78 5.76 3.23
CA LEU A 8 3.19 5.46 2.98
C LEU A 8 4.01 6.76 2.96
N PRO A 9 5.21 6.79 3.57
CA PRO A 9 6.09 7.96 3.54
C PRO A 9 6.87 8.12 2.22
N TYR A 10 6.61 7.24 1.25
CA TYR A 10 7.26 7.22 -0.05
C TYR A 10 6.26 6.85 -1.15
N ALA A 11 6.62 7.16 -2.40
CA ALA A 11 5.82 6.82 -3.56
C ALA A 11 5.78 5.31 -3.81
N TYR A 12 4.71 4.81 -4.42
CA TYR A 12 4.49 3.38 -4.65
C TYR A 12 5.54 2.72 -5.56
N ASP A 13 6.19 3.51 -6.42
CA ASP A 13 7.25 3.11 -7.34
C ASP A 13 8.66 3.26 -6.74
N ALA A 14 8.79 3.82 -5.53
CA ALA A 14 10.09 4.08 -4.89
C ALA A 14 10.90 2.80 -4.58
N LEU A 15 10.28 1.63 -4.70
CA LEU A 15 10.89 0.32 -4.49
C LEU A 15 11.20 -0.43 -5.79
N GLU A 16 10.97 0.17 -6.96
CA GLU A 16 11.38 -0.41 -8.23
C GLU A 16 12.92 -0.47 -8.36
N PRO A 17 13.47 -1.52 -9.02
CA PRO A 17 12.80 -2.62 -9.70
C PRO A 17 12.52 -3.83 -8.79
N HIS A 18 12.74 -3.71 -7.47
CA HIS A 18 12.61 -4.81 -6.52
C HIS A 18 11.16 -5.14 -6.17
N PHE A 19 10.31 -4.12 -6.11
CA PHE A 19 8.86 -4.23 -5.98
C PHE A 19 8.20 -3.33 -7.00
N ASP A 20 7.29 -3.88 -7.76
CA ASP A 20 6.52 -3.10 -8.72
C ASP A 20 5.43 -2.28 -8.02
N LYS A 21 5.11 -1.13 -8.63
CA LYS A 21 4.09 -0.21 -8.15
C LYS A 21 2.72 -0.88 -7.92
N GLN A 22 2.30 -1.77 -8.81
CA GLN A 22 0.99 -2.42 -8.75
C GLN A 22 0.88 -3.33 -7.51
N THR A 23 1.95 -4.07 -7.19
CA THR A 23 2.04 -4.87 -5.96
C THR A 23 1.91 -3.99 -4.72
N MET A 24 2.58 -2.84 -4.69
CA MET A 24 2.52 -1.91 -3.56
C MET A 24 1.15 -1.24 -3.41
N GLU A 25 0.47 -0.94 -4.52
CA GLU A 25 -0.91 -0.45 -4.52
C GLU A 25 -1.87 -1.49 -3.94
N ILE A 26 -1.81 -2.74 -4.42
CA ILE A 26 -2.67 -3.83 -3.92
C ILE A 26 -2.35 -4.15 -2.46
N HIS A 27 -1.07 -4.17 -2.08
CA HIS A 27 -0.64 -4.42 -0.70
C HIS A 27 -1.18 -3.36 0.27
N HIS A 28 -1.09 -2.08 -0.11
CA HIS A 28 -1.56 -0.97 0.73
C HIS A 28 -3.09 -0.78 0.71
N THR A 29 -3.76 -1.01 -0.43
CA THR A 29 -5.20 -0.72 -0.59
C THR A 29 -6.12 -1.94 -0.46
N ASN A 30 -5.70 -3.13 -0.89
CA ASN A 30 -6.53 -4.35 -0.91
C ASN A 30 -6.36 -5.26 0.32
N THR A 31 -5.38 -5.00 1.20
CA THR A 31 -5.30 -5.72 2.49
C THR A 31 -6.47 -5.35 3.43
N THR A 32 -7.21 -4.29 3.13
CA THR A 32 -8.49 -3.98 3.77
C THR A 32 -9.63 -4.60 2.98
N ARG A 33 -9.96 -5.87 3.26
CA ARG A 33 -11.22 -6.50 2.84
C ARG A 33 -12.39 -5.59 3.24
N PRO A 34 -13.35 -5.26 2.33
CA PRO A 34 -14.54 -4.54 2.75
C PRO A 34 -15.34 -5.45 3.68
N THR A 35 -15.48 -5.04 4.93
CA THR A 35 -16.62 -5.44 5.76
C THR A 35 -17.71 -4.40 5.61
#